data_AF-A0ABD5I2X4-F1
#
_entry.id   AF-A0ABD5I2X4-F1
#
_cell.length_a   1.000
_cell.length_b   1.000
_cell.length_c   1.000
_cell.angle_alpha   90.00
_cell.angle_beta   90.00
_cell.angle_gamma   90.00
#
_symmetry.space_group_name_H-M   'P 1'
#
loop_
_entity.id
_entity.type
_entity.pdbx_description
1 polymer ?
#
loop_
_entity_poly.entity_id
_entity_poly.type
_entity_poly.pdbx_seq_one_letter_code
_entity_poly.pdbx_strand_id
1 'polypeptide(L)' 'MNKIIKYKDFTIKETFGERKIEKVFEEVYEKFYGIEIKVRRKTPEELTTEKHQEKKYNQE' A
#
# COMPACT_ATOMS: atom_id res chain seq x y z
N MET A 1 -6.16 17.18 11.58
CA MET A 1 -5.54 16.51 12.75
C MET A 1 -4.55 15.49 12.20
N ASN A 2 -3.26 15.66 12.44
CA ASN A 2 -2.24 14.74 11.90
C ASN A 2 -2.15 13.52 12.80
N LYS A 3 -2.47 12.33 12.27
CA LYS A 3 -2.36 11.07 13.01
C LYS A 3 -0.91 10.60 12.98
N ILE A 4 -0.36 10.24 14.13
CA ILE A 4 1.01 9.70 14.24
C ILE A 4 0.89 8.24 14.66
N ILE A 5 1.43 7.34 13.84
CA ILE A 5 1.46 5.90 14.12
C ILE A 5 2.93 5.51 14.35
N LYS A 6 3.19 4.81 15.46
CA LYS A 6 4.52 4.22 15.76
C LYS A 6 4.47 2.74 15.40
N TYR A 7 5.38 2.27 14.55
CA TYR A 7 5.47 0.85 14.19
C TYR A 7 6.94 0.44 14.08
N LYS A 8 7.37 -0.52 14.92
CA LYS A 8 8.71 -1.15 14.89
C LYS A 8 9.85 -0.16 14.58
N ASP A 9 9.99 0.86 15.43
CA ASP A 9 10.96 1.97 15.34
C ASP A 9 10.74 3.02 14.24
N PHE A 10 9.74 2.86 13.38
CA PHE A 10 9.33 3.88 12.43
C PHE A 10 8.25 4.80 13.03
N THR A 11 8.45 6.11 12.88
CA THR A 11 7.42 7.12 13.15
C THR A 11 6.75 7.52 11.85
N ILE A 12 5.53 7.02 11.64
CA ILE A 12 4.71 7.33 10.47
C ILE A 12 3.83 8.53 10.84
N LYS A 13 4.18 9.71 10.33
CA LYS A 13 3.32 10.90 10.39
C LYS A 13 2.38 10.87 9.19
N GLU A 14 1.08 10.87 9.45
CA GLU A 14 0.06 11.16 8.45
C GLU A 14 0.16 12.65 8.09
N THR A 15 1.02 12.96 7.13
CA THR A 15 1.10 14.29 6.52
C THR A 15 0.09 14.34 5.38
N PHE A 16 -0.99 15.12 5.55
CA PHE A 16 -1.86 15.56 4.44
C PHE A 16 -1.11 16.55 3.52
N GLY A 17 0.11 16.20 3.09
CA GLY A 17 0.77 16.90 2.00
C GLY A 17 0.16 16.45 0.68
N GLU A 18 0.26 17.28 -0.36
CA GLU A 18 -0.14 16.97 -1.75
C GLU A 18 0.61 15.78 -2.39
N ARG A 19 1.25 14.92 -1.59
CA ARG A 19 1.92 13.73 -2.08
C ARG A 19 0.90 12.61 -2.25
N LYS A 20 0.77 12.17 -3.49
CA LYS A 20 0.07 10.95 -3.87
C LYS A 20 0.67 9.76 -3.10
N ILE A 21 -0.18 9.00 -2.41
CA ILE A 21 0.22 7.83 -1.60
C ILE A 21 1.00 6.81 -2.44
N GLU A 22 0.69 6.72 -3.74
CA GLU A 22 1.35 5.86 -4.71
C GLU A 22 2.85 6.15 -4.77
N LYS A 23 3.25 7.43 -4.88
CA LYS A 23 4.65 7.84 -4.89
C LYS A 23 5.38 7.47 -3.60
N VAL A 24 4.69 7.59 -2.46
CA VAL A 24 5.27 7.22 -1.15
C VAL A 24 5.59 5.72 -1.12
N PHE A 25 4.70 4.88 -1.64
CA PHE A 25 4.97 3.44 -1.74
C PHE A 25 6.11 3.12 -2.72
N GLU A 26 6.15 3.78 -3.88
CA GLU A 26 7.24 3.62 -4.85
C GLU A 26 8.61 3.96 -4.22
N GLU A 27 8.73 5.14 -3.62
CA GLU A 27 9.96 5.60 -2.95
C GLU A 27 10.40 4.65 -1.84
N VAL A 28 9.45 4.15 -1.03
CA VAL A 28 9.75 3.22 0.06
C VAL A 28 10.22 1.88 -0.49
N TYR A 29 9.53 1.33 -1.49
CA TYR A 29 9.87 0.02 -2.06
C TYR A 29 11.25 0.04 -2.74
N GLU A 30 11.55 1.10 -3.50
CA GLU A 30 12.86 1.29 -4.09
C GLU A 30 13.94 1.39 -3.01
N LYS A 31 13.70 2.13 -1.92
CA LYS A 31 14.66 2.24 -0.83
C LYS A 31 14.94 0.91 -0.11
N PHE A 32 13.94 0.05 0.03
CA PHE A 32 14.09 -1.25 0.71
C PHE A 32 14.70 -2.33 -0.18
N TYR A 33 14.34 -2.36 -1.47
CA TYR A 33 14.68 -3.46 -2.37
C TYR A 33 15.64 -3.08 -3.50
N GLY A 34 15.90 -1.78 -3.71
CA GLY A 34 16.70 -1.29 -4.82
C GLY A 34 16.01 -1.46 -6.19
N ILE A 35 14.69 -1.61 -6.20
CA ILE A 35 13.89 -1.89 -7.40
C ILE A 35 12.86 -0.77 -7.58
N GLU A 36 12.89 -0.11 -8.73
CA GLU A 36 11.86 0.83 -9.14
C GLU A 36 10.57 0.07 -9.47
N ILE A 37 9.47 0.44 -8.84
CA ILE A 37 8.15 -0.14 -9.08
C ILE A 37 7.16 0.96 -9.44
N LYS A 38 6.06 0.58 -10.09
CA LYS A 38 4.93 1.47 -10.37
C LYS A 38 3.71 1.04 -9.57
N VAL A 39 3.23 1.91 -8.70
CA VAL A 39 2.11 1.64 -7.81
C VAL A 39 0.85 2.26 -8.38
N ARG A 40 -0.22 1.46 -8.47
CA ARG A 40 -1.57 1.92 -8.80
C ARG A 40 -2.55 1.44 -7.74
N ARG A 41 -3.57 2.24 -7.46
CA ARG A 41 -4.72 1.78 -6.69
C ARG A 41 -5.51 0.77 -7.52
N LYS A 42 -5.86 -0.35 -6.91
CA LYS A 42 -6.79 -1.32 -7.51
C LYS A 42 -8.17 -0.68 -7.65
N THR A 43 -8.86 -1.01 -8.74
CA THR A 43 -10.28 -0.62 -8.88
C THR A 43 -11.16 -1.48 -7.96
N PRO A 44 -12.38 -1.02 -7.64
CA PRO A 44 -13.33 -1.83 -6.90
C PRO A 44 -13.60 -3.20 -7.56
N GLU A 45 -13.61 -3.26 -8.88
CA GLU A 45 -13.81 -4.50 -9.66
C GLU A 45 -12.66 -5.50 -9.47
N GLU A 46 -11.41 -5.02 -9.51
CA GLU A 46 -10.22 -5.83 -9.24
C GLU A 46 -10.27 -6.39 -7.80
N LEU A 47 -10.66 -5.56 -6.83
CA LEU A 47 -10.81 -5.97 -5.42
C LEU A 47 -11.91 -7.03 -5.23
N THR A 48 -13.02 -6.93 -5.95
CA THR A 48 -14.10 -7.94 -5.88
C THR A 48 -13.70 -9.27 -6.51
N THR A 49 -12.90 -9.23 -7.57
CA THR A 49 -12.41 -10.43 -8.28
C THR A 49 -11.41 -11.20 -7.43
N GLU A 50 -10.48 -10.52 -6.74
CA GLU A 50 -9.55 -11.15 -5.79
C GLU A 50 -10.27 -11.81 -4.61
N LYS A 51 -11.28 -11.15 -4.03
CA LYS A 51 -12.08 -11.75 -2.94
C LYS A 51 -12.78 -13.04 -3.35
N HIS A 52 -13.19 -13.15 -4.62
CA HIS A 52 -13.79 -14.37 -5.15
C HIS A 52 -12.75 -15.49 -5.38
N GLN A 53 -11.51 -15.14 -5.74
CA GLN A 53 -10.42 -16.09 -5.92
C GLN A 53 -9.85 -16.58 -4.58
N GLU A 54 -9.67 -15.71 -3.59
CA GLU A 54 -9.19 -16.08 -2.25
C GLU A 54 -10.16 -17.05 -1.54
N LYS A 55 -11.47 -16.85 -1.72
CA LYS A 55 -12.50 -17.78 -1.22
C LYS A 55 -12.40 -19.17 -1.87
N LYS A 56 -12.05 -19.25 -3.16
CA LYS A 56 -11.89 -20.54 -3.85
C LYS A 56 -10.62 -21.27 -3.41
N TYR A 57 -9.53 -20.55 -3.14
CA TYR A 57 -8.26 -21.14 -2.74
C TYR A 57 -8.30 -21.73 -1.30
N ASN A 58 -9.08 -21.13 -0.40
CA ASN A 58 -9.24 -21.62 0.98
C ASN A 58 -10.29 -22.74 1.15
N GLN A 59 -10.79 -23.32 0.04
CA GLN A 59 -11.76 -24.42 0.05
C GLN A 59 -11.20 -25.74 -0.50
N GLU A 60 -9.91 -25.79 -0.89
CA GLU A 60 -9.19 -27.03 -1.20
C GLU A 60 -8.50 -27.64 0.02
#